data_AF-A0AB73SC30-F1
#
_entry.id   AF-A0AB73SC30-F1
#
_cell.length_a   1.000
_cell.length_b   1.000
_cell.length_c   1.000
_cell.angle_alpha   90.00
_cell.angle_beta   90.00
_cell.angle_gamma   90.00
#
_symmetry.space_group_name_H-M   'P 1'
#
loop_
_entity.id
_entity.type
_entity.pdbx_description
1 polymer ?
#
loop_
_entity_poly.entity_id
_entity_poly.type
_entity_poly.pdbx_seq_one_letter_code
_entity_poly.pdbx_strand_id
1 'polypeptide(L)'
;MEANVELKSAPKEPFRNSNQQLEGEKFKKIENQQFIQKLEHEHKLLKTGTVAKYSLLVFLLIVALVLLVSIYIPSLWFNHEATSNLYGLGKNITDVLRFILPVTITIYTFSYRESKQIAPSNRGSMREKKQLNMFIVFSICTFGLGMIIHSLGVAYSWILLIWYMQVAMSIYLLAMLLKNSFQNINIAKLSEGTIDLTNDGIRNLKKLMSIWDGLEENRVSGLIEKQEERAHAHIESTYQILKYMNEKNMNSMFDENLKKLEETLKVFNNQDFFELDKTGYVYIPDEKIEIYKRLYKTILSNQVKLIVDLFNENKMIKGQEALRILTQLLYPKFNNNVLHQCYRIELYHLTSNFKLDDIHKFTPLLKALNQMEKEKIEKVYQNLIIRAVESGDVEFLCNIVYIVTKEENRDNDKDKIPSIQQVVAEIVRRKIIQKDIHLILKAILKSLELGHNACAGFLIKFLVTRFKGIDIKASLSNFSKTNANVVLDFTENEQQTTEETDIQRIDFNFNSETFNYCYYKMAILIYGQQVFAQKKSLPVKNINSSKEYIEVGKAIGECEYLKYLFEKIIKVNSNYGLLFVTQEEFMDSLKRDINWDILRNKLES
;
A
#
# COMPACT_ATOMS: atom_id res chain seq x y z
N MET A 1 -41.66 16.00 -60.93
CA MET A 1 -41.96 16.80 -59.73
C MET A 1 -40.94 16.36 -58.68
N GLU A 2 -39.75 16.95 -58.78
CA GLU A 2 -38.57 16.64 -57.98
C GLU A 2 -38.68 17.37 -56.64
N ALA A 3 -38.60 16.63 -55.53
CA ALA A 3 -38.59 17.20 -54.20
C ALA A 3 -37.18 17.10 -53.60
N ASN A 4 -36.59 18.27 -53.40
CA ASN A 4 -35.29 18.54 -52.81
C ASN A 4 -35.15 17.97 -51.40
N VAL A 5 -34.02 17.30 -51.16
CA VAL A 5 -33.49 16.98 -49.83
C VAL A 5 -32.55 18.10 -49.41
N GLU A 6 -32.94 18.92 -48.43
CA GLU A 6 -32.05 19.88 -47.78
C GLU A 6 -31.14 19.17 -46.77
N LEU A 7 -29.83 19.12 -47.09
CA LEU A 7 -28.77 18.77 -46.15
C LEU A 7 -28.51 19.95 -45.22
N LYS A 8 -28.77 19.80 -43.91
CA LYS A 8 -28.30 20.74 -42.88
C LYS A 8 -26.77 20.65 -42.76
N SER A 9 -26.10 21.77 -43.01
CA SER A 9 -24.67 21.96 -42.82
C SER A 9 -24.30 22.00 -41.32
N ALA A 10 -23.21 21.32 -40.97
CA ALA A 10 -22.56 21.43 -39.67
C ALA A 10 -21.97 22.85 -39.46
N PRO A 11 -21.91 23.36 -38.22
CA PRO A 11 -21.31 24.66 -37.95
C PRO A 11 -19.78 24.57 -38.17
N LYS A 12 -19.27 25.39 -39.09
CA LYS A 12 -17.82 25.62 -39.25
C LYS A 12 -17.31 26.38 -38.02
N GLU A 13 -16.54 25.71 -37.18
CA GLU A 13 -15.65 26.41 -36.24
C GLU A 13 -14.62 27.24 -37.03
N PRO A 14 -14.24 28.45 -36.56
CA PRO A 14 -13.22 29.23 -37.23
C PRO A 14 -11.86 28.56 -37.03
N PHE A 15 -11.17 28.25 -38.13
CA PHE A 15 -9.76 27.85 -38.13
C PHE A 15 -8.95 28.90 -37.36
N ARG A 16 -8.57 28.58 -36.12
CA ARG A 16 -7.65 29.36 -35.31
C ARG A 16 -6.26 29.20 -35.92
N ASN A 17 -5.61 30.33 -36.20
CA ASN A 17 -4.36 30.42 -36.94
C ASN A 17 -3.27 29.53 -36.30
N SER A 18 -2.74 28.56 -37.05
CA SER A 18 -1.70 27.61 -36.60
C SER A 18 -0.45 28.31 -36.05
N ASN A 19 -0.15 29.52 -36.53
CA ASN A 19 0.93 30.36 -36.03
C ASN A 19 0.67 30.91 -34.61
N GLN A 20 -0.59 31.16 -34.22
CA GLN A 20 -0.92 31.61 -32.85
C GLN A 20 -0.84 30.47 -31.84
N GLN A 21 -1.13 29.23 -32.24
CA GLN A 21 -0.89 28.05 -31.40
C GLN A 21 0.60 27.78 -31.22
N LEU A 22 1.40 27.88 -32.29
CA LEU A 22 2.85 27.74 -32.22
C LEU A 22 3.54 28.85 -31.42
N GLU A 23 3.05 30.09 -31.51
CA GLU A 23 3.53 31.20 -30.68
C GLU A 23 3.14 31.01 -29.21
N GLY A 24 1.91 30.52 -28.94
CA GLY A 24 1.46 30.18 -27.60
C GLY A 24 2.28 29.06 -26.95
N GLU A 25 2.59 27.99 -27.69
CA GLU A 25 3.45 26.91 -27.21
C GLU A 25 4.90 27.36 -26.99
N LYS A 26 5.44 28.21 -27.87
CA LYS A 26 6.77 28.82 -27.67
C LYS A 26 6.80 29.72 -26.44
N PHE A 27 5.76 30.54 -26.24
CA PHE A 27 5.64 31.40 -25.06
C PHE A 27 5.57 30.57 -23.77
N LYS A 28 4.74 29.52 -23.77
CA LYS A 28 4.60 28.60 -22.63
C LYS A 28 5.91 27.86 -22.32
N LYS A 29 6.68 27.48 -23.35
CA LYS A 29 7.99 26.85 -23.21
C LYS A 29 9.06 27.81 -22.66
N ILE A 30 9.03 29.07 -23.08
CA ILE A 30 9.92 30.13 -22.57
C ILE A 30 9.56 30.49 -21.13
N GLU A 31 8.27 30.59 -20.81
CA GLU A 31 7.76 30.88 -19.47
C GLU A 31 8.08 29.72 -18.50
N ASN A 32 7.91 28.46 -18.95
CA ASN A 32 8.34 27.28 -18.20
C ASN A 32 9.86 27.26 -17.97
N GLN A 33 10.68 27.64 -18.96
CA GLN A 33 12.13 27.72 -18.78
C GLN A 33 12.57 28.85 -17.83
N GLN A 34 11.95 30.03 -17.93
CA GLN A 34 12.21 31.15 -17.02
C GLN A 34 11.73 30.83 -15.60
N PHE A 35 10.62 30.10 -15.47
CA PHE A 35 10.10 29.66 -14.18
C PHE A 35 10.95 28.52 -13.57
N ILE A 36 11.44 27.57 -14.37
CA ILE A 36 12.42 26.56 -13.91
C ILE A 36 13.72 27.22 -13.48
N GLN A 37 14.21 28.23 -14.21
CA GLN A 37 15.38 29.00 -13.79
C GLN A 37 15.10 29.80 -12.50
N LYS A 38 13.89 30.36 -12.35
CA LYS A 38 13.46 31.06 -11.14
C LYS A 38 13.32 30.10 -9.96
N LEU A 39 12.83 28.87 -10.16
CA LEU A 39 12.75 27.81 -9.15
C LEU A 39 14.12 27.21 -8.81
N GLU A 40 15.02 27.04 -9.77
CA GLU A 40 16.42 26.71 -9.48
C GLU A 40 17.08 27.84 -8.69
N HIS A 41 16.74 29.10 -8.99
CA HIS A 41 17.23 30.26 -8.27
C HIS A 41 16.59 30.38 -6.88
N GLU A 42 15.30 30.05 -6.70
CA GLU A 42 14.57 30.05 -5.43
C GLU A 42 14.95 28.85 -4.55
N HIS A 43 15.16 27.67 -5.13
CA HIS A 43 15.63 26.48 -4.44
C HIS A 43 17.13 26.57 -4.12
N LYS A 44 17.92 27.26 -4.97
CA LYS A 44 19.24 27.76 -4.59
C LYS A 44 19.11 28.80 -3.49
N LEU A 45 18.22 29.80 -3.58
CA LEU A 45 17.98 30.88 -2.59
C LEU A 45 17.41 30.41 -1.26
N LEU A 46 16.72 29.27 -1.16
CA LEU A 46 16.26 28.72 0.12
C LEU A 46 17.41 27.97 0.80
N LYS A 47 18.19 27.21 0.02
CA LYS A 47 19.45 26.60 0.48
C LYS A 47 20.49 27.65 0.82
N THR A 48 20.63 28.69 0.00
CA THR A 48 21.55 29.81 0.21
C THR A 48 20.92 30.89 1.07
N GLY A 49 19.64 30.88 1.42
CA GLY A 49 19.03 31.92 2.25
C GLY A 49 19.24 31.64 3.73
N THR A 50 19.11 30.38 4.13
CA THR A 50 19.57 29.91 5.44
C THR A 50 21.10 29.81 5.47
N VAL A 51 21.75 29.23 4.45
CA VAL A 51 23.21 29.19 4.40
C VAL A 51 23.82 30.58 4.26
N ALA A 52 23.21 31.57 3.61
CA ALA A 52 23.70 32.96 3.56
C ALA A 52 23.32 33.73 4.82
N LYS A 53 22.19 33.49 5.48
CA LYS A 53 21.97 34.08 6.82
C LYS A 53 23.03 33.59 7.81
N TYR A 54 23.29 32.28 7.86
CA TYR A 54 24.33 31.72 8.72
C TYR A 54 25.75 32.05 8.21
N SER A 55 25.99 32.10 6.90
CA SER A 55 27.28 32.50 6.32
C SER A 55 27.53 34.00 6.44
N LEU A 56 26.50 34.85 6.48
CA LEU A 56 26.60 36.29 6.73
C LEU A 56 26.87 36.52 8.21
N LEU A 57 26.25 35.75 9.11
CA LEU A 57 26.52 35.80 10.54
C LEU A 57 27.93 35.30 10.86
N VAL A 58 28.36 34.21 10.21
CA VAL A 58 29.75 33.70 10.28
C VAL A 58 30.72 34.66 9.62
N PHE A 59 30.38 35.27 8.48
CA PHE A 59 31.21 36.30 7.81
C PHE A 59 31.31 37.56 8.67
N LEU A 60 30.23 37.99 9.33
CA LEU A 60 30.23 39.11 10.27
C LEU A 60 31.02 38.79 11.53
N LEU A 61 30.94 37.55 12.04
CA LEU A 61 31.79 37.08 13.15
C LEU A 61 33.26 37.03 12.74
N ILE A 62 33.55 36.54 11.54
CA ILE A 62 34.88 36.51 10.92
C ILE A 62 35.41 37.93 10.74
N VAL A 63 34.61 38.85 10.20
CA VAL A 63 35.00 40.24 9.97
C VAL A 63 35.15 40.97 11.30
N ALA A 64 34.28 40.73 12.27
CA ALA A 64 34.42 41.26 13.63
C ALA A 64 35.65 40.72 14.34
N LEU A 65 35.99 39.44 14.15
CA LEU A 65 37.18 38.81 14.72
C LEU A 65 38.46 39.29 14.00
N VAL A 66 38.42 39.44 12.68
CA VAL A 66 39.50 40.02 11.86
C VAL A 66 39.69 41.50 12.20
N LEU A 67 38.62 42.26 12.45
CA LEU A 67 38.68 43.65 12.91
C LEU A 67 39.17 43.75 14.35
N LEU A 68 38.70 42.89 15.26
CA LEU A 68 39.23 42.82 16.63
C LEU A 68 40.72 42.50 16.61
N VAL A 69 41.13 41.51 15.81
CA VAL A 69 42.52 41.10 15.66
C VAL A 69 43.35 42.15 14.92
N SER A 70 42.83 42.83 13.89
CA SER A 70 43.56 43.89 13.16
C SER A 70 43.63 45.21 13.90
N ILE A 71 42.71 45.47 14.84
CA ILE A 71 42.77 46.60 15.78
C ILE A 71 43.68 46.26 16.96
N TYR A 72 43.65 45.02 17.48
CA TYR A 72 44.51 44.62 18.59
C TYR A 72 45.95 44.31 18.19
N ILE A 73 46.24 43.75 17.01
CA ILE A 73 47.60 43.36 16.59
C ILE A 73 48.57 44.55 16.51
N PRO A 74 48.19 45.73 15.96
CA PRO A 74 49.02 46.92 16.02
C PRO A 74 49.28 47.39 17.46
N SER A 75 48.33 47.21 18.37
CA SER A 75 48.50 47.51 19.81
C SER A 75 49.36 46.48 20.55
N LEU A 76 49.37 45.22 20.08
CA LEU A 76 50.13 44.09 20.62
C LEU A 76 51.58 44.07 20.12
N TRP A 77 51.89 44.74 19.01
CA TRP A 77 53.25 44.88 18.49
C TRP A 77 54.19 45.59 19.48
N PHE A 78 53.64 46.36 20.42
CA PHE A 78 54.37 47.00 21.51
C PHE A 78 54.51 46.15 22.78
N ASN A 79 53.85 44.98 22.87
CA ASN A 79 53.83 44.14 24.08
C ASN A 79 54.26 42.69 23.76
N HIS A 80 55.56 42.42 23.92
CA HIS A 80 56.15 41.10 23.68
C HIS A 80 55.46 39.96 24.46
N GLU A 81 55.01 40.24 25.68
CA GLU A 81 54.34 39.28 26.57
C GLU A 81 52.99 38.77 26.02
N ALA A 82 52.27 39.63 25.29
CA ALA A 82 50.97 39.27 24.75
C ALA A 82 51.08 38.45 23.46
N THR A 83 52.16 38.64 22.68
CA THR A 83 52.48 37.77 21.53
C THR A 83 52.87 36.35 21.93
N SER A 84 53.61 36.19 23.04
CA SER A 84 53.94 34.85 23.58
C SER A 84 52.70 34.13 24.13
N ASN A 85 51.77 34.84 24.76
CA ASN A 85 50.53 34.26 25.27
C ASN A 85 49.60 33.80 24.13
N LEU A 86 49.48 34.57 23.05
CA LEU A 86 48.73 34.19 21.84
C LEU A 86 49.31 32.96 21.15
N TYR A 87 50.65 32.86 21.11
CA TYR A 87 51.33 31.70 20.55
C TYR A 87 51.17 30.44 21.42
N GLY A 88 51.27 30.61 22.75
CA GLY A 88 51.00 29.53 23.72
C GLY A 88 49.57 29.02 23.67
N LEU A 89 48.60 29.92 23.49
CA LEU A 89 47.19 29.57 23.29
C LEU A 89 46.97 28.80 21.98
N GLY A 90 47.66 29.21 20.90
CA GLY A 90 47.63 28.48 19.63
C GLY A 90 48.18 27.05 19.72
N LYS A 91 49.23 26.85 20.53
CA LYS A 91 49.81 25.54 20.83
C LYS A 91 48.82 24.63 21.55
N ASN A 92 48.20 25.12 22.61
CA ASN A 92 47.21 24.37 23.37
C ASN A 92 46.01 23.95 22.49
N ILE A 93 45.55 24.85 21.60
CA ILE A 93 44.45 24.53 20.67
C ILE A 93 44.88 23.45 19.67
N THR A 94 46.08 23.53 19.11
CA THR A 94 46.60 22.54 18.17
C THR A 94 46.73 21.16 18.83
N ASP A 95 47.20 21.13 20.08
CA ASP A 95 47.31 19.91 20.89
C ASP A 95 45.93 19.31 21.20
N VAL A 96 44.92 20.14 21.48
CA VAL A 96 43.54 19.69 21.71
C VAL A 96 42.88 19.17 20.42
N LEU A 97 43.07 19.85 19.29
CA LEU A 97 42.52 19.45 17.99
C LEU A 97 42.96 18.03 17.57
N ARG A 98 44.18 17.63 17.96
CA ARG A 98 44.71 16.27 17.76
C ARG A 98 43.79 15.19 18.34
N PHE A 99 43.16 15.45 19.48
CA PHE A 99 42.27 14.51 20.16
C PHE A 99 40.81 14.64 19.72
N ILE A 100 40.38 15.86 19.36
CA ILE A 100 39.00 16.13 18.93
C ILE A 100 38.63 15.35 17.66
N LEU A 101 39.52 15.28 16.67
CA LEU A 101 39.21 14.64 15.39
C LEU A 101 38.88 13.13 15.55
N PRO A 102 39.72 12.31 16.22
CA PRO A 102 39.39 10.92 16.51
C PRO A 102 38.07 10.76 17.27
N VAL A 103 37.87 11.55 18.34
CA VAL A 103 36.63 11.48 19.16
C VAL A 103 35.39 11.81 18.32
N THR A 104 35.47 12.83 17.47
CA THR A 104 34.36 13.24 16.61
C THR A 104 34.02 12.17 15.58
N ILE A 105 35.04 11.54 14.98
CA ILE A 105 34.83 10.40 14.07
C ILE A 105 34.17 9.24 14.82
N THR A 106 34.59 8.94 16.04
CA THR A 106 33.97 7.89 16.87
C THR A 106 32.50 8.20 17.17
N ILE A 107 32.19 9.43 17.62
CA ILE A 107 30.81 9.86 17.91
C ILE A 107 29.95 9.80 16.64
N TYR A 108 30.47 10.27 15.51
CA TYR A 108 29.78 10.20 14.24
C TYR A 108 29.52 8.76 13.81
N THR A 109 30.53 7.88 13.86
CA THR A 109 30.37 6.48 13.47
C THR A 109 29.39 5.75 14.37
N PHE A 110 29.40 6.01 15.68
CA PHE A 110 28.43 5.46 16.62
C PHE A 110 27.01 5.96 16.32
N SER A 111 26.83 7.27 16.18
CA SER A 111 25.55 7.89 15.84
C SER A 111 25.00 7.39 14.50
N TYR A 112 25.87 7.28 13.48
CA TYR A 112 25.52 6.72 12.18
C TYR A 112 25.08 5.26 12.32
N ARG A 113 25.81 4.44 13.07
CA ARG A 113 25.45 3.04 13.31
C ARG A 113 24.11 2.91 14.03
N GLU A 114 23.88 3.67 15.09
CA GLU A 114 22.58 3.70 15.81
C GLU A 114 21.44 4.11 14.87
N SER A 115 21.60 5.21 14.12
CA SER A 115 20.57 5.65 13.17
C SER A 115 20.27 4.59 12.09
N LYS A 116 21.29 3.84 11.64
CA LYS A 116 21.14 2.75 10.66
C LYS A 116 20.53 1.48 11.25
N GLN A 117 20.68 1.25 12.55
CA GLN A 117 19.97 0.18 13.24
C GLN A 117 18.48 0.52 13.40
N ILE A 118 18.14 1.79 13.65
CA ILE A 118 16.75 2.25 13.75
C ILE A 118 16.08 2.27 12.37
N ALA A 119 16.75 2.84 11.36
CA ALA A 119 16.23 2.96 10.01
C ALA A 119 17.32 2.69 8.95
N PRO A 120 17.46 1.42 8.51
CA PRO A 120 18.42 1.06 7.47
C PRO A 120 18.29 1.86 6.17
N SER A 121 17.07 2.23 5.77
CA SER A 121 16.81 2.99 4.54
C SER A 121 17.08 4.49 4.70
N ASN A 122 17.31 4.97 5.93
CA ASN A 122 17.66 6.36 6.17
C ASN A 122 18.97 6.67 5.43
N ARG A 123 18.85 7.37 4.30
CA ARG A 123 20.00 7.97 3.64
C ARG A 123 20.36 9.17 4.48
N GLY A 124 21.19 8.95 5.51
CA GLY A 124 21.79 10.01 6.31
C GLY A 124 22.15 11.16 5.40
N SER A 125 21.67 12.36 5.74
CA SER A 125 21.51 13.42 4.75
C SER A 125 22.83 13.61 4.00
N MET A 126 22.79 13.72 2.66
CA MET A 126 24.00 13.98 1.86
C MET A 126 24.80 15.20 2.39
N ARG A 127 24.10 16.07 3.13
CA ARG A 127 24.64 17.18 3.91
C ARG A 127 25.55 16.74 5.05
N GLU A 128 25.19 15.76 5.87
CA GLU A 128 26.01 15.24 6.98
C GLU A 128 27.33 14.63 6.49
N LYS A 129 27.27 13.79 5.44
CA LYS A 129 28.48 13.22 4.84
C LYS A 129 29.41 14.32 4.30
N LYS A 130 28.85 15.33 3.63
CA LYS A 130 29.62 16.49 3.16
C LYS A 130 30.17 17.32 4.32
N GLN A 131 29.42 17.51 5.40
CA GLN A 131 29.85 18.23 6.60
C GLN A 131 30.99 17.50 7.31
N LEU A 132 30.93 16.18 7.41
CA LEU A 132 32.00 15.36 7.99
C LEU A 132 33.27 15.47 7.16
N ASN A 133 33.16 15.29 5.84
CA ASN A 133 34.32 15.39 4.95
C ASN A 133 34.94 16.79 5.01
N MET A 134 34.12 17.84 5.02
CA MET A 134 34.60 19.22 5.21
C MET A 134 35.32 19.37 6.55
N PHE A 135 34.72 18.90 7.64
CA PHE A 135 35.33 18.97 8.97
C PHE A 135 36.68 18.26 9.04
N ILE A 136 36.79 17.06 8.46
CA ILE A 136 38.05 16.30 8.42
C ILE A 136 39.12 17.08 7.67
N VAL A 137 38.80 17.57 6.46
CA VAL A 137 39.74 18.35 5.63
C VAL A 137 40.17 19.62 6.37
N PHE A 138 39.23 20.41 6.88
CA PHE A 138 39.53 21.64 7.61
C PHE A 138 40.34 21.38 8.87
N SER A 139 40.05 20.32 9.62
CA SER A 139 40.77 19.97 10.85
C SER A 139 42.21 19.50 10.58
N ILE A 140 42.42 18.67 9.55
CA ILE A 140 43.77 18.24 9.13
C ILE A 140 44.59 19.44 8.67
N CYS A 141 44.02 20.30 7.84
CA CYS A 141 44.71 21.50 7.37
C CYS A 141 44.99 22.48 8.53
N THR A 142 44.09 22.60 9.51
CA THR A 142 44.28 23.46 10.70
C THR A 142 45.41 22.95 11.57
N PHE A 143 45.45 21.63 11.79
CA PHE A 143 46.51 20.97 12.55
C PHE A 143 47.87 21.10 11.83
N GLY A 144 47.91 20.85 10.52
CA GLY A 144 49.13 20.96 9.72
C GLY A 144 49.70 22.38 9.71
N LEU A 145 48.85 23.39 9.52
CA LEU A 145 49.27 24.79 9.59
C LEU A 145 49.71 25.20 11.00
N GLY A 146 49.05 24.69 12.05
CA GLY A 146 49.47 24.92 13.44
C GLY A 146 50.88 24.37 13.70
N MET A 147 51.18 23.16 13.24
CA MET A 147 52.51 22.56 13.35
C MET A 147 53.58 23.36 12.59
N ILE A 148 53.26 23.86 11.39
CA ILE A 148 54.19 24.69 10.60
C ILE A 148 54.48 26.00 11.33
N ILE A 149 53.45 26.69 11.82
CA ILE A 149 53.60 27.92 12.63
C ILE A 149 54.47 27.64 13.87
N HIS A 150 54.30 26.48 14.50
CA HIS A 150 55.10 26.10 15.66
C HIS A 150 56.57 25.80 15.34
N SER A 151 56.83 25.18 14.19
CA SER A 151 58.19 24.84 13.74
C SER A 151 59.00 26.05 13.27
N LEU A 152 58.34 27.06 12.69
CA LEU A 152 59.02 28.23 12.11
C LEU A 152 59.40 29.28 13.16
N GLY A 153 58.82 29.24 14.36
CA GLY A 153 59.16 30.14 15.48
C GLY A 153 58.92 31.64 15.24
N VAL A 154 58.44 32.02 14.05
CA VAL A 154 58.19 33.40 13.63
C VAL A 154 56.74 33.49 13.14
N ALA A 155 55.91 34.22 13.89
CA ALA A 155 54.50 34.41 13.58
C ALA A 155 54.33 35.54 12.54
N TYR A 156 54.32 35.20 11.25
CA TYR A 156 53.82 36.14 10.25
C TYR A 156 52.33 36.42 10.52
N SER A 157 51.99 37.69 10.75
CA SER A 157 50.66 38.14 11.23
C SER A 157 49.50 37.63 10.37
N TRP A 158 49.68 37.47 9.06
CA TRP A 158 48.63 37.01 8.14
C TRP A 158 48.43 35.49 8.19
N ILE A 159 49.50 34.70 8.38
CA ILE A 159 49.43 33.24 8.51
C ILE A 159 48.71 32.85 9.81
N LEU A 160 49.02 33.56 10.89
CA LEU A 160 48.38 33.36 12.20
C LEU A 160 46.89 33.70 12.14
N LEU A 161 46.50 34.75 11.42
CA LEU A 161 45.09 35.12 11.20
C LEU A 161 44.34 34.06 10.37
N ILE A 162 44.93 33.57 9.28
CA ILE A 162 44.36 32.48 8.48
C ILE A 162 44.18 31.22 9.34
N TRP A 163 45.15 30.91 10.19
CA TRP A 163 45.07 29.76 11.09
C TRP A 163 43.92 29.87 12.10
N TYR A 164 43.79 31.01 12.80
CA TYR A 164 42.68 31.24 13.73
C TYR A 164 41.30 31.20 13.06
N MET A 165 41.21 31.73 11.84
CA MET A 165 40.00 31.61 11.01
C MET A 165 39.62 30.16 10.72
N GLN A 166 40.62 29.33 10.45
CA GLN A 166 40.42 27.92 10.18
C GLN A 166 40.06 27.12 11.43
N VAL A 167 40.63 27.48 12.58
CA VAL A 167 40.22 26.96 13.90
C VAL A 167 38.74 27.28 14.14
N ALA A 168 38.32 28.53 13.96
CA ALA A 168 36.93 28.94 14.15
C ALA A 168 35.96 28.18 13.23
N MET A 169 36.32 28.01 11.96
CA MET A 169 35.52 27.23 10.99
C MET A 169 35.45 25.74 11.38
N SER A 170 36.55 25.17 11.86
CA SER A 170 36.60 23.77 12.31
C SER A 170 35.74 23.55 13.55
N ILE A 171 35.77 24.47 14.52
CA ILE A 171 34.90 24.43 15.71
C ILE A 171 33.42 24.57 15.32
N TYR A 172 33.09 25.44 14.37
CA TYR A 172 31.72 25.58 13.88
C TYR A 172 31.22 24.29 13.22
N LEU A 173 32.02 23.69 12.34
CA LEU A 173 31.68 22.41 11.70
C LEU A 173 31.55 21.28 12.73
N LEU A 174 32.42 21.25 13.74
CA LEU A 174 32.34 20.31 14.86
C LEU A 174 31.03 20.46 15.62
N ALA A 175 30.66 21.67 16.02
CA ALA A 175 29.42 21.93 16.75
C ALA A 175 28.18 21.49 15.95
N MET A 176 28.19 21.75 14.64
CA MET A 176 27.13 21.29 13.74
C MET A 176 27.08 19.76 13.62
N LEU A 177 28.24 19.10 13.50
CA LEU A 177 28.31 17.63 13.43
C LEU A 177 27.83 16.99 14.72
N LEU A 178 28.29 17.46 15.88
CA LEU A 178 27.84 16.95 17.17
C LEU A 178 26.34 17.16 17.34
N LYS A 179 25.81 18.34 17.00
CA LYS A 179 24.36 18.62 17.05
C LYS A 179 23.58 17.61 16.22
N ASN A 180 23.98 17.36 14.97
CA ASN A 180 23.32 16.40 14.09
C ASN A 180 23.46 14.97 14.62
N SER A 181 24.65 14.57 15.09
CA SER A 181 24.87 13.24 15.67
C SER A 181 24.01 12.97 16.90
N PHE A 182 23.85 13.96 17.79
CA PHE A 182 22.94 13.83 18.94
C PHE A 182 21.47 13.84 18.55
N GLN A 183 21.09 14.58 17.51
CA GLN A 183 19.73 14.51 16.95
C GLN A 183 19.44 13.13 16.37
N ASN A 184 20.41 12.49 15.69
CA ASN A 184 20.26 11.17 15.10
C ASN A 184 20.20 10.03 16.13
N ILE A 185 20.73 10.24 17.35
CA ILE A 185 20.58 9.31 18.47
C ILE A 185 19.20 9.44 19.13
N ASN A 186 18.64 10.65 19.16
CA ASN A 186 17.33 10.88 19.76
C ASN A 186 16.21 10.51 18.78
N ILE A 187 15.57 9.37 19.02
CA ILE A 187 14.50 8.80 18.19
C ILE A 187 13.37 9.81 17.90
N ALA A 188 13.00 10.66 18.87
CA ALA A 188 11.95 11.67 18.66
C ALA A 188 12.36 12.70 17.61
N LYS A 189 13.60 13.22 17.71
CA LYS A 189 14.14 14.21 16.76
C LYS A 189 14.47 13.59 15.41
N LEU A 190 14.97 12.36 15.41
CA LEU A 190 15.21 11.59 14.18
C LEU A 190 13.90 11.36 13.41
N SER A 191 12.83 11.00 14.12
CA SER A 191 11.50 10.81 13.54
C SER A 191 10.93 12.11 12.97
N GLU A 192 10.93 13.18 13.77
CA GLU A 192 10.44 14.49 13.33
C GLU A 192 11.18 14.95 12.07
N GLY A 193 12.52 14.90 12.09
CA GLY A 193 13.32 15.26 10.92
C GLY A 193 13.06 14.37 9.70
N THR A 194 12.81 13.07 9.88
CA THR A 194 12.52 12.15 8.77
C THR A 194 11.13 12.37 8.19
N ILE A 195 10.14 12.67 9.02
CA ILE A 195 8.78 13.01 8.59
C ILE A 195 8.78 14.34 7.84
N ASP A 196 9.52 15.34 8.31
CA ASP A 196 9.66 16.63 7.61
C ASP A 196 10.30 16.44 6.23
N LEU A 197 11.34 15.61 6.12
CA LEU A 197 11.95 15.25 4.84
C LEU A 197 10.99 14.48 3.93
N THR A 198 10.11 13.65 4.49
CA THR A 198 9.06 12.95 3.74
C THR A 198 8.01 13.95 3.22
N ASN A 199 7.55 14.88 4.05
CA ASN A 199 6.64 15.96 3.71
C ASN A 199 7.18 16.84 2.57
N ASP A 200 8.41 17.31 2.71
CA ASP A 200 9.11 18.08 1.69
C ASP A 200 9.32 17.25 0.42
N GLY A 201 9.65 15.96 0.58
CA GLY A 201 9.78 14.98 -0.49
C GLY A 201 8.55 14.95 -1.40
N ILE A 202 7.39 14.69 -0.79
CA ILE A 202 6.10 14.58 -1.48
C ILE A 202 5.63 15.92 -2.03
N ARG A 203 5.78 17.02 -1.28
CA ARG A 203 5.38 18.36 -1.75
C ARG A 203 6.20 18.81 -2.96
N ASN A 204 7.50 18.55 -2.95
CA ASN A 204 8.36 18.87 -4.08
C ASN A 204 8.07 17.97 -5.28
N LEU A 205 7.80 16.68 -5.05
CA LEU A 205 7.37 15.78 -6.12
C LEU A 205 6.07 16.27 -6.75
N LYS A 206 5.08 16.66 -5.95
CA LYS A 206 3.81 17.25 -6.42
C LYS A 206 4.05 18.44 -7.36
N LYS A 207 4.86 19.41 -6.92
CA LYS A 207 5.19 20.61 -7.71
C LYS A 207 5.92 20.27 -9.01
N LEU A 208 6.84 19.32 -9.00
CA LEU A 208 7.54 18.91 -10.21
C LEU A 208 6.62 18.16 -11.18
N MET A 209 5.71 17.35 -10.63
CA MET A 209 4.72 16.60 -11.40
C MET A 209 3.66 17.48 -12.05
N SER A 210 3.27 18.60 -11.43
CA SER A 210 2.32 19.54 -12.06
C SER A 210 2.94 20.29 -13.24
N ILE A 211 4.25 20.57 -13.19
CA ILE A 211 4.96 21.31 -14.24
C ILE A 211 5.38 20.43 -15.42
N TRP A 212 5.60 19.14 -15.19
CA TRP A 212 6.09 18.25 -16.24
C TRP A 212 5.01 17.93 -17.28
N ASP A 213 5.30 18.04 -18.57
CA ASP A 213 4.32 17.79 -19.63
C ASP A 213 4.21 16.30 -20.03
N GLY A 214 4.92 15.38 -19.34
CA GLY A 214 4.89 13.94 -19.64
C GLY A 214 5.82 13.48 -20.78
N LEU A 215 6.39 14.39 -21.56
CA LEU A 215 7.29 14.07 -22.68
C LEU A 215 8.69 13.62 -22.22
N GLU A 216 9.23 12.57 -22.87
CA GLU A 216 10.49 11.88 -22.57
C GLU A 216 11.77 12.76 -22.60
N GLU A 217 12.77 12.32 -21.82
CA GLU A 217 14.18 12.77 -21.75
C GLU A 217 14.47 14.28 -21.63
N ASN A 218 13.66 15.01 -20.87
CA ASN A 218 14.04 16.35 -20.43
C ASN A 218 14.80 16.31 -19.09
N ARG A 219 15.71 17.28 -18.83
CA ARG A 219 16.40 17.42 -17.52
C ARG A 219 15.44 17.36 -16.30
N VAL A 220 14.17 17.72 -16.51
CA VAL A 220 13.09 17.66 -15.52
C VAL A 220 12.73 16.23 -15.14
N SER A 221 12.69 15.26 -16.07
CA SER A 221 12.38 13.85 -15.75
C SER A 221 13.44 13.25 -14.82
N GLY A 222 14.73 13.47 -15.12
CA GLY A 222 15.83 13.03 -14.24
C GLY A 222 15.85 13.71 -12.86
N LEU A 223 15.27 14.92 -12.72
CA LEU A 223 15.07 15.55 -11.41
C LEU A 223 13.89 14.94 -10.65
N ILE A 224 12.80 14.62 -11.36
CA ILE A 224 11.62 13.94 -10.81
C ILE A 224 12.00 12.56 -10.29
N GLU A 225 12.72 11.76 -11.07
CA GLU A 225 13.18 10.43 -10.65
C GLU A 225 14.07 10.49 -9.41
N LYS A 226 15.04 11.42 -9.38
CA LYS A 226 15.88 11.63 -8.19
C LYS A 226 15.08 12.09 -6.97
N GLN A 227 13.99 12.83 -7.18
CA GLN A 227 13.13 13.30 -6.10
C GLN A 227 12.20 12.19 -5.62
N GLU A 228 11.70 11.34 -6.52
CA GLU A 228 10.93 10.14 -6.19
C GLU A 228 11.80 9.16 -5.40
N GLU A 229 13.03 8.88 -5.83
CA GLU A 229 13.96 7.99 -5.13
C GLU A 229 14.27 8.48 -3.69
N ARG A 230 14.34 9.80 -3.50
CA ARG A 230 14.48 10.40 -2.16
C ARG A 230 13.21 10.24 -1.35
N ALA A 231 12.04 10.52 -1.93
CA ALA A 231 10.77 10.36 -1.26
C ALA A 231 10.56 8.91 -0.82
N HIS A 232 10.88 7.95 -1.70
CA HIS A 232 10.87 6.51 -1.41
C HIS A 232 11.69 6.19 -0.15
N ALA A 233 12.96 6.61 -0.12
CA ALA A 233 13.84 6.34 1.02
C ALA A 233 13.34 6.98 2.33
N HIS A 234 12.81 8.21 2.27
CA HIS A 234 12.30 8.90 3.45
C HIS A 234 10.99 8.27 3.97
N ILE A 235 10.09 7.85 3.08
CA ILE A 235 8.87 7.12 3.45
C ILE A 235 9.23 5.81 4.12
N GLU A 236 10.09 5.01 3.49
CA GLU A 236 10.53 3.73 4.05
C GLU A 236 11.18 3.93 5.42
N SER A 237 12.04 4.94 5.55
CA SER A 237 12.70 5.27 6.82
C SER A 237 11.69 5.67 7.90
N THR A 238 10.64 6.42 7.55
CA THR A 238 9.58 6.79 8.48
C THR A 238 8.86 5.55 9.02
N TYR A 239 8.52 4.60 8.16
CA TYR A 239 7.90 3.33 8.58
C TYR A 239 8.82 2.47 9.44
N GLN A 240 10.12 2.42 9.13
CA GLN A 240 11.11 1.70 9.95
C GLN A 240 11.22 2.31 11.35
N ILE A 241 11.21 3.65 11.46
CA ILE A 241 11.20 4.35 12.75
C ILE A 241 9.92 4.04 13.52
N LEU A 242 8.74 4.05 12.88
CA LEU A 242 7.48 3.68 13.51
C LEU A 242 7.51 2.24 14.04
N LYS A 243 8.04 1.29 13.26
CA LYS A 243 8.24 -0.10 13.70
C LYS A 243 9.14 -0.16 14.94
N TYR A 244 10.29 0.51 14.90
CA TYR A 244 11.23 0.55 16.02
C TYR A 244 10.59 1.17 17.29
N MET A 245 9.84 2.28 17.14
CA MET A 245 9.11 2.89 18.26
C MET A 245 8.10 1.92 18.87
N ASN A 246 7.43 1.13 18.05
CA ASN A 246 6.49 0.12 18.54
C ASN A 246 7.22 -1.00 19.30
N GLU A 247 8.31 -1.54 18.74
CA GLU A 247 9.15 -2.58 19.38
C GLU A 247 9.72 -2.11 20.74
N LYS A 248 10.04 -0.82 20.85
CA LYS A 248 10.53 -0.20 22.09
C LYS A 248 9.43 0.36 23.00
N ASN A 249 8.15 0.07 22.71
CA ASN A 249 6.98 0.52 23.48
C ASN A 249 6.88 2.06 23.67
N MET A 250 7.38 2.84 22.71
CA MET A 250 7.32 4.31 22.71
C MET A 250 5.95 4.80 22.21
N ASN A 251 4.87 4.45 22.92
CA ASN A 251 3.48 4.57 22.44
C ASN A 251 3.08 6.00 22.05
N SER A 252 3.30 6.99 22.93
CA SER A 252 2.93 8.38 22.63
C SER A 252 3.64 8.95 21.40
N MET A 253 4.92 8.60 21.21
CA MET A 253 5.69 9.06 20.05
C MET A 253 5.23 8.35 18.78
N PHE A 254 4.90 7.06 18.87
CA PHE A 254 4.33 6.32 17.77
C PHE A 254 3.03 6.97 17.28
N ASP A 255 2.11 7.26 18.20
CA ASP A 255 0.79 7.82 17.86
C ASP A 255 0.91 9.22 17.22
N GLU A 256 1.78 10.08 17.78
CA GLU A 256 2.05 11.41 17.22
C GLU A 256 2.66 11.33 15.81
N ASN A 257 3.64 10.46 15.62
CA ASN A 257 4.33 10.32 14.33
C ASN A 257 3.46 9.64 13.27
N LEU A 258 2.61 8.69 13.65
CA LEU A 258 1.62 8.09 12.76
C LEU A 258 0.63 9.15 12.26
N LYS A 259 0.20 10.05 13.14
CA LYS A 259 -0.69 11.16 12.77
C LYS A 259 -0.02 12.16 11.82
N LYS A 260 1.25 12.52 12.07
CA LYS A 260 2.01 13.39 11.15
C LYS A 260 2.18 12.71 9.78
N LEU A 261 2.47 11.41 9.75
CA LEU A 261 2.54 10.64 8.51
C LEU A 261 1.19 10.61 7.78
N GLU A 262 0.08 10.44 8.50
CA GLU A 262 -1.27 10.49 7.92
C GLU A 262 -1.52 11.82 7.17
N GLU A 263 -1.10 12.95 7.74
CA GLU A 263 -1.21 14.25 7.08
C GLU A 263 -0.39 14.32 5.78
N THR A 264 0.82 13.74 5.77
CA THR A 264 1.65 13.60 4.57
C THR A 264 0.96 12.78 3.48
N LEU A 265 0.39 11.64 3.86
CA LEU A 265 -0.30 10.72 2.95
C LEU A 265 -1.60 11.33 2.39
N LYS A 266 -2.29 12.20 3.16
CA LYS A 266 -3.42 13.01 2.66
C LYS A 266 -3.03 13.92 1.52
N VAL A 267 -1.84 14.49 1.56
CA VAL A 267 -1.35 15.35 0.47
C VAL A 267 -1.01 14.51 -0.76
N PHE A 268 -0.39 13.34 -0.57
CA PHE A 268 0.00 12.45 -1.66
C PHE A 268 -1.23 11.88 -2.41
N ASN A 269 -2.16 11.24 -1.70
CA ASN A 269 -3.34 10.63 -2.29
C ASN A 269 -4.52 11.62 -2.32
N ASN A 270 -4.30 12.80 -2.91
CA ASN A 270 -5.33 13.80 -3.17
C ASN A 270 -5.60 13.88 -4.68
N GLN A 271 -6.86 14.09 -5.07
CA GLN A 271 -7.23 14.33 -6.48
C GLN A 271 -6.48 15.54 -7.05
N ASP A 272 -6.22 16.55 -6.22
CA ASP A 272 -5.46 17.75 -6.60
C ASP A 272 -3.95 17.51 -6.70
N PHE A 273 -3.45 16.28 -6.60
CA PHE A 273 -2.01 16.00 -6.66
C PHE A 273 -1.41 16.43 -8.02
N PHE A 274 -2.11 16.16 -9.12
CA PHE A 274 -1.68 16.57 -10.46
C PHE A 274 -2.26 17.91 -10.91
N GLU A 275 -2.91 18.68 -10.01
CA GLU A 275 -3.60 19.94 -10.34
C GLU A 275 -4.59 19.78 -11.51
N LEU A 276 -5.32 18.65 -11.54
CA LEU A 276 -6.32 18.38 -12.57
C LEU A 276 -7.45 19.41 -12.46
N ASP A 277 -7.76 20.12 -13.54
CA ASP A 277 -8.91 21.02 -13.58
C ASP A 277 -10.17 20.29 -13.09
N LYS A 278 -10.99 20.97 -12.27
CA LYS A 278 -12.20 20.43 -11.62
C LYS A 278 -13.26 19.88 -12.58
N THR A 279 -13.01 19.93 -13.88
CA THR A 279 -13.84 19.43 -14.97
C THR A 279 -13.48 17.98 -15.34
N GLY A 280 -13.71 17.05 -14.42
CA GLY A 280 -14.17 15.69 -14.68
C GLY A 280 -13.26 14.65 -15.36
N TYR A 281 -12.40 14.99 -16.33
CA TYR A 281 -11.60 13.99 -17.06
C TYR A 281 -10.32 14.62 -17.62
N VAL A 282 -9.29 14.74 -16.79
CA VAL A 282 -7.95 15.12 -17.26
C VAL A 282 -7.13 13.85 -17.38
N TYR A 283 -6.76 13.50 -18.62
CA TYR A 283 -5.83 12.42 -18.91
C TYR A 283 -4.48 12.70 -18.23
N ILE A 284 -4.05 11.79 -17.35
CA ILE A 284 -2.72 11.86 -16.75
C ILE A 284 -1.78 11.04 -17.64
N PRO A 285 -0.68 11.63 -18.17
CA PRO A 285 0.31 10.89 -18.95
C PRO A 285 0.80 9.62 -18.24
N ASP A 286 0.98 8.54 -19.00
CA ASP A 286 1.34 7.22 -18.46
C ASP A 286 2.68 7.26 -17.70
N GLU A 287 3.63 8.08 -18.13
CA GLU A 287 4.93 8.24 -17.48
C GLU A 287 4.81 8.88 -16.08
N LYS A 288 3.87 9.82 -15.90
CA LYS A 288 3.55 10.40 -14.59
C LYS A 288 2.93 9.36 -13.66
N ILE A 289 2.01 8.57 -14.20
CA ILE A 289 1.37 7.48 -13.44
C ILE A 289 2.41 6.45 -13.02
N GLU A 290 3.36 6.09 -13.88
CA GLU A 290 4.36 5.07 -13.56
C GLU A 290 5.28 5.51 -12.40
N ILE A 291 5.72 6.77 -12.38
CA ILE A 291 6.52 7.30 -11.26
C ILE A 291 5.67 7.39 -9.98
N TYR A 292 4.43 7.87 -10.08
CA TYR A 292 3.51 7.92 -8.94
C TYR A 292 3.26 6.52 -8.36
N LYS A 293 3.05 5.53 -9.23
CA LYS A 293 2.82 4.11 -8.90
C LYS A 293 3.99 3.52 -8.13
N ARG A 294 5.26 3.81 -8.48
CA ARG A 294 6.44 3.32 -7.73
C ARG A 294 6.43 3.79 -6.28
N LEU A 295 6.16 5.08 -6.06
CA LEU A 295 6.07 5.64 -4.72
C LEU A 295 4.83 5.12 -3.97
N TYR A 296 3.70 5.01 -4.66
CA TYR A 296 2.46 4.49 -4.11
C TYR A 296 2.60 3.03 -3.64
N LYS A 297 3.22 2.18 -4.45
CA LYS A 297 3.55 0.78 -4.08
C LYS A 297 4.41 0.74 -2.81
N THR A 298 5.38 1.65 -2.70
CA THR A 298 6.26 1.75 -1.52
C THR A 298 5.48 2.13 -0.26
N ILE A 299 4.56 3.09 -0.38
CA ILE A 299 3.68 3.49 0.73
C ILE A 299 2.81 2.32 1.16
N LEU A 300 2.12 1.67 0.21
CA LEU A 300 1.21 0.57 0.49
C LEU A 300 1.93 -0.62 1.14
N SER A 301 3.05 -1.06 0.55
CA SER A 301 3.80 -2.20 1.06
C SER A 301 4.30 -1.98 2.49
N ASN A 302 4.81 -0.78 2.79
CA ASN A 302 5.24 -0.45 4.15
C ASN A 302 4.07 -0.30 5.13
N GLN A 303 2.93 0.26 4.69
CA GLN A 303 1.72 0.32 5.50
C GLN A 303 1.21 -1.08 5.86
N VAL A 304 1.17 -2.00 4.88
CA VAL A 304 0.76 -3.40 5.10
C VAL A 304 1.68 -4.10 6.06
N LYS A 305 3.01 -3.95 5.91
CA LYS A 305 4.00 -4.51 6.85
C LYS A 305 3.78 -4.00 8.26
N LEU A 306 3.57 -2.68 8.42
CA LEU A 306 3.29 -2.08 9.73
C LEU A 306 2.02 -2.67 10.36
N ILE A 307 0.95 -2.82 9.59
CA ILE A 307 -0.31 -3.42 10.07
C ILE A 307 -0.07 -4.85 10.54
N VAL A 308 0.58 -5.68 9.72
CA VAL A 308 0.89 -7.08 10.05
C VAL A 308 1.72 -7.17 11.34
N ASP A 309 2.77 -6.36 11.47
CA ASP A 309 3.62 -6.32 12.66
C ASP A 309 2.80 -5.93 13.92
N LEU A 310 1.98 -4.87 13.84
CA LEU A 310 1.17 -4.40 14.96
C LEU A 310 0.16 -5.45 15.45
N PHE A 311 -0.55 -6.12 14.52
CA PHE A 311 -1.50 -7.17 14.89
C PHE A 311 -0.80 -8.42 15.42
N ASN A 312 0.34 -8.80 14.85
CA ASN A 312 1.15 -9.93 15.33
C ASN A 312 1.69 -9.69 16.74
N GLU A 313 2.01 -8.46 17.10
CA GLU A 313 2.43 -8.04 18.45
C GLU A 313 1.27 -7.72 19.41
N ASN A 314 0.02 -8.04 19.04
CA ASN A 314 -1.19 -7.78 19.83
C ASN A 314 -1.46 -6.28 20.12
N LYS A 315 -0.92 -5.35 19.31
CA LYS A 315 -1.13 -3.90 19.44
C LYS A 315 -2.41 -3.46 18.71
N MET A 316 -3.56 -3.99 19.17
CA MET A 316 -4.86 -3.88 18.49
C MET A 316 -5.29 -2.46 18.12
N ILE A 317 -5.19 -1.50 19.05
CA ILE A 317 -5.65 -0.11 18.83
C ILE A 317 -4.82 0.55 17.72
N LYS A 318 -3.50 0.41 17.78
CA LYS A 318 -2.58 0.95 16.76
C LYS A 318 -2.76 0.26 15.42
N GLY A 319 -2.95 -1.06 15.42
CA GLY A 319 -3.20 -1.85 14.22
C GLY A 319 -4.50 -1.42 13.52
N GLN A 320 -5.55 -1.12 14.29
CA GLN A 320 -6.81 -0.58 13.76
C GLN A 320 -6.64 0.80 13.14
N GLU A 321 -5.85 1.69 13.75
CA GLU A 321 -5.60 3.02 13.21
C GLU A 321 -4.76 2.96 11.92
N ALA A 322 -3.73 2.12 11.90
CA ALA A 322 -2.96 1.85 10.68
C ALA A 322 -3.85 1.23 9.57
N LEU A 323 -4.74 0.30 9.93
CA LEU A 323 -5.68 -0.27 8.99
C LEU A 323 -6.65 0.78 8.43
N ARG A 324 -7.14 1.71 9.26
CA ARG A 324 -7.98 2.84 8.84
C ARG A 324 -7.28 3.71 7.80
N ILE A 325 -5.99 4.00 7.99
CA ILE A 325 -5.18 4.73 7.01
C ILE A 325 -5.12 3.97 5.67
N LEU A 326 -4.92 2.65 5.70
CA LEU A 326 -4.90 1.84 4.47
C LEU A 326 -6.25 1.84 3.75
N THR A 327 -7.36 1.68 4.48
CA THR A 327 -8.69 1.47 3.88
C THR A 327 -9.39 2.76 3.46
N GLN A 328 -9.18 3.85 4.20
CA GLN A 328 -9.85 5.13 3.94
C GLN A 328 -8.96 6.11 3.21
N LEU A 329 -7.70 6.23 3.62
CA LEU A 329 -6.83 7.29 3.13
C LEU A 329 -6.05 6.86 1.88
N LEU A 330 -5.54 5.64 1.85
CA LEU A 330 -4.70 5.14 0.78
C LEU A 330 -5.48 4.47 -0.34
N TYR A 331 -6.79 4.34 -0.24
CA TYR A 331 -7.63 3.85 -1.32
C TYR A 331 -7.45 4.72 -2.59
N PRO A 332 -7.22 4.16 -3.79
CA PRO A 332 -6.93 4.96 -4.99
C PRO A 332 -8.05 5.95 -5.30
N LYS A 333 -7.72 7.24 -5.37
CA LYS A 333 -8.68 8.30 -5.74
C LYS A 333 -8.73 8.61 -7.23
N PHE A 334 -7.70 8.19 -7.97
CA PHE A 334 -7.65 8.32 -9.42
C PHE A 334 -8.30 7.08 -10.04
N ASN A 335 -9.16 7.29 -11.04
CA ASN A 335 -9.78 6.19 -11.79
C ASN A 335 -8.75 5.60 -12.76
N ASN A 336 -7.79 4.84 -12.23
CA ASN A 336 -6.72 4.20 -12.98
C ASN A 336 -6.59 2.73 -12.54
N ASN A 337 -6.76 1.81 -13.50
CA ASN A 337 -6.77 0.37 -13.24
C ASN A 337 -5.46 -0.12 -12.61
N VAL A 338 -4.31 0.43 -13.01
CA VAL A 338 -2.99 0.03 -12.50
C VAL A 338 -2.84 0.36 -11.02
N LEU A 339 -3.33 1.52 -10.57
CA LEU A 339 -3.30 1.91 -9.16
C LEU A 339 -4.25 1.03 -8.33
N HIS A 340 -5.44 0.73 -8.86
CA HIS A 340 -6.37 -0.22 -8.23
C HIS A 340 -5.78 -1.63 -8.14
N GLN A 341 -5.06 -2.10 -9.17
CA GLN A 341 -4.36 -3.39 -9.14
C GLN A 341 -3.26 -3.40 -8.08
N CYS A 342 -2.43 -2.34 -8.00
CA CYS A 342 -1.39 -2.22 -6.97
C CYS A 342 -1.99 -2.29 -5.56
N TYR A 343 -3.10 -1.59 -5.33
CA TYR A 343 -3.81 -1.62 -4.05
C TYR A 343 -4.35 -3.02 -3.71
N ARG A 344 -4.95 -3.72 -4.69
CA ARG A 344 -5.46 -5.09 -4.52
C ARG A 344 -4.34 -6.08 -4.18
N ILE A 345 -3.18 -5.97 -4.81
CA ILE A 345 -2.00 -6.80 -4.53
C ILE A 345 -1.55 -6.63 -3.07
N GLU A 346 -1.48 -5.40 -2.59
CA GLU A 346 -1.02 -5.14 -1.22
C GLU A 346 -2.09 -5.54 -0.17
N LEU A 347 -3.39 -5.37 -0.47
CA LEU A 347 -4.46 -5.96 0.34
C LEU A 347 -4.38 -7.49 0.38
N TYR A 348 -4.03 -8.12 -0.73
CA TYR A 348 -3.77 -9.56 -0.76
C TYR A 348 -2.61 -9.92 0.16
N HIS A 349 -1.46 -9.23 0.06
CA HIS A 349 -0.33 -9.46 0.97
C HIS A 349 -0.71 -9.27 2.45
N LEU A 350 -1.55 -8.29 2.77
CA LEU A 350 -2.09 -8.10 4.12
C LEU A 350 -2.87 -9.34 4.57
N THR A 351 -3.86 -9.74 3.77
CA THR A 351 -4.72 -10.88 4.12
C THR A 351 -4.00 -12.21 4.14
N SER A 352 -2.93 -12.41 3.36
CA SER A 352 -2.17 -13.66 3.34
C SER A 352 -1.17 -13.78 4.48
N ASN A 353 -0.56 -12.66 4.89
CA ASN A 353 0.42 -12.64 5.99
C ASN A 353 -0.21 -12.52 7.38
N PHE A 354 -1.51 -12.27 7.45
CA PHE A 354 -2.25 -12.26 8.70
C PHE A 354 -2.31 -13.68 9.28
N LYS A 355 -1.92 -13.84 10.55
CA LYS A 355 -2.07 -15.11 11.27
C LYS A 355 -3.55 -15.34 11.57
N LEU A 356 -4.03 -16.54 11.23
CA LEU A 356 -5.43 -16.94 11.36
C LEU A 356 -5.78 -17.46 12.76
N ASP A 357 -4.82 -17.42 13.69
CA ASP A 357 -4.91 -18.03 15.01
C ASP A 357 -5.78 -17.25 16.00
N ASP A 358 -6.11 -15.98 15.72
CA ASP A 358 -6.91 -15.14 16.62
C ASP A 358 -8.00 -14.33 15.89
N ILE A 359 -9.25 -14.75 16.08
CA ILE A 359 -10.47 -14.15 15.53
C ILE A 359 -10.62 -12.68 15.95
N HIS A 360 -10.15 -12.31 17.15
CA HIS A 360 -10.23 -10.93 17.63
C HIS A 360 -9.32 -10.00 16.82
N LYS A 361 -8.19 -10.50 16.28
CA LYS A 361 -7.30 -9.74 15.39
C LYS A 361 -7.89 -9.54 14.02
N PHE A 362 -8.66 -10.53 13.56
CA PHE A 362 -9.19 -10.54 12.21
C PHE A 362 -10.52 -9.81 12.05
N THR A 363 -11.31 -9.71 13.13
CA THR A 363 -12.60 -8.99 13.12
C THR A 363 -12.46 -7.51 12.67
N PRO A 364 -11.48 -6.73 13.13
CA PRO A 364 -11.24 -5.38 12.61
C PRO A 364 -10.89 -5.34 11.13
N LEU A 365 -10.11 -6.31 10.64
CA LEU A 365 -9.78 -6.44 9.22
C LEU A 365 -11.03 -6.68 8.37
N LEU A 366 -11.87 -7.63 8.78
CA LEU A 366 -13.15 -7.90 8.14
C LEU A 366 -14.08 -6.68 8.15
N LYS A 367 -14.15 -5.97 9.27
CA LYS A 367 -14.98 -4.76 9.39
C LYS A 367 -14.50 -3.66 8.44
N ALA A 368 -13.19 -3.49 8.29
CA ALA A 368 -12.62 -2.49 7.39
C ALA A 368 -12.82 -2.88 5.91
N LEU A 369 -12.66 -4.17 5.57
CA LEU A 369 -12.96 -4.67 4.23
C LEU A 369 -14.45 -4.50 3.88
N ASN A 370 -15.35 -4.72 4.82
CA ASN A 370 -16.79 -4.55 4.61
C ASN A 370 -17.22 -3.08 4.36
N GLN A 371 -16.34 -2.10 4.57
CA GLN A 371 -16.60 -0.71 4.19
C GLN A 371 -16.27 -0.41 2.72
N MET A 372 -15.56 -1.31 2.03
CA MET A 372 -15.21 -1.14 0.62
C MET A 372 -16.27 -1.77 -0.30
N GLU A 373 -16.35 -1.27 -1.53
CA GLU A 373 -17.20 -1.86 -2.57
C GLU A 373 -16.81 -3.31 -2.84
N LYS A 374 -17.78 -4.23 -2.71
CA LYS A 374 -17.58 -5.67 -2.77
C LYS A 374 -16.87 -6.14 -4.04
N GLU A 375 -17.21 -5.55 -5.19
CA GLU A 375 -16.61 -5.86 -6.49
C GLU A 375 -15.09 -5.65 -6.51
N LYS A 376 -14.59 -4.69 -5.72
CA LYS A 376 -13.18 -4.30 -5.73
C LYS A 376 -12.31 -5.17 -4.83
N ILE A 377 -12.92 -5.93 -3.91
CA ILE A 377 -12.25 -6.78 -2.93
C ILE A 377 -12.62 -8.26 -3.06
N GLU A 378 -13.28 -8.66 -4.15
CA GLU A 378 -13.72 -10.03 -4.40
C GLU A 378 -12.56 -11.05 -4.34
N LYS A 379 -11.43 -10.78 -5.03
CA LYS A 379 -10.22 -11.63 -4.98
C LYS A 379 -9.66 -11.77 -3.56
N VAL A 380 -9.80 -10.73 -2.71
CA VAL A 380 -9.38 -10.76 -1.31
C VAL A 380 -10.29 -11.69 -0.51
N TYR A 381 -11.60 -11.61 -0.70
CA TYR A 381 -12.55 -12.52 -0.04
C TYR A 381 -12.39 -13.98 -0.49
N GLN A 382 -12.16 -14.21 -1.78
CA GLN A 382 -11.86 -15.55 -2.30
C GLN A 382 -10.62 -16.13 -1.63
N ASN A 383 -9.53 -15.37 -1.52
CA ASN A 383 -8.33 -15.80 -0.80
C ASN A 383 -8.63 -16.17 0.66
N LEU A 384 -9.42 -15.35 1.35
CA LEU A 384 -9.80 -15.60 2.74
C LEU A 384 -10.61 -16.89 2.91
N ILE A 385 -11.55 -17.15 2.01
CA ILE A 385 -12.34 -18.40 2.00
C ILE A 385 -11.43 -19.60 1.72
N ILE A 386 -10.51 -19.50 0.74
CA ILE A 386 -9.54 -20.56 0.44
C ILE A 386 -8.71 -20.88 1.68
N ARG A 387 -8.11 -19.88 2.33
CA ARG A 387 -7.31 -20.06 3.55
C ARG A 387 -8.11 -20.67 4.70
N ALA A 388 -9.37 -20.26 4.87
CA ALA A 388 -10.26 -20.82 5.88
C ALA A 388 -10.56 -22.30 5.62
N VAL A 389 -10.81 -22.66 4.36
CA VAL A 389 -11.03 -24.05 3.95
C VAL A 389 -9.76 -24.87 4.09
N GLU A 390 -8.59 -24.36 3.71
CA GLU A 390 -7.30 -25.07 3.81
C GLU A 390 -6.83 -25.28 5.25
N SER A 391 -7.17 -24.36 6.16
CA SER A 391 -6.89 -24.50 7.59
C SER A 391 -7.93 -25.36 8.34
N GLY A 392 -9.09 -25.61 7.74
CA GLY A 392 -10.17 -26.36 8.37
C GLY A 392 -10.90 -25.59 9.48
N ASP A 393 -10.74 -24.27 9.56
CA ASP A 393 -11.33 -23.43 10.59
C ASP A 393 -12.77 -23.01 10.19
N VAL A 394 -13.75 -23.72 10.77
CA VAL A 394 -15.18 -23.49 10.53
C VAL A 394 -15.65 -22.16 11.09
N GLU A 395 -15.12 -21.71 12.24
CA GLU A 395 -15.54 -20.47 12.88
C GLU A 395 -15.07 -19.26 12.07
N PHE A 396 -13.83 -19.32 11.59
CA PHE A 396 -13.27 -18.32 10.70
C PHE A 396 -14.02 -18.27 9.36
N LEU A 397 -14.27 -19.43 8.75
CA LEU A 397 -15.05 -19.55 7.52
C LEU A 397 -16.45 -18.95 7.68
N CYS A 398 -17.10 -19.20 8.82
CA CYS A 398 -18.40 -18.65 9.17
C CYS A 398 -18.37 -17.12 9.17
N ASN A 399 -17.42 -16.52 9.89
CA ASN A 399 -17.27 -15.07 9.97
C ASN A 399 -17.04 -14.41 8.60
N ILE A 400 -16.25 -15.03 7.72
CA ILE A 400 -16.03 -14.51 6.37
C ILE A 400 -17.30 -14.59 5.52
N VAL A 401 -17.89 -15.78 5.42
CA VAL A 401 -18.98 -16.03 4.46
C VAL A 401 -20.23 -15.20 4.79
N TYR A 402 -20.55 -15.00 6.07
CA TYR A 402 -21.67 -14.13 6.47
C TYR A 402 -21.44 -12.65 6.10
N ILE A 403 -20.20 -12.19 6.07
CA ILE A 403 -19.85 -10.81 5.70
C ILE A 403 -19.89 -10.65 4.17
N VAL A 404 -19.27 -11.58 3.44
CA VAL A 404 -19.20 -11.54 1.97
C VAL A 404 -20.59 -11.55 1.34
N THR A 405 -21.53 -12.30 1.92
CA THR A 405 -22.87 -12.55 1.35
C THR A 405 -23.96 -11.68 1.96
N LYS A 406 -23.59 -10.57 2.61
CA LYS A 406 -24.55 -9.64 3.20
C LYS A 406 -25.35 -8.95 2.08
N GLU A 407 -26.50 -9.52 1.73
CA GLU A 407 -27.50 -8.86 0.89
C GLU A 407 -27.86 -7.51 1.50
N GLU A 408 -27.72 -6.44 0.72
CA GLU A 408 -28.33 -5.15 1.04
C GLU A 408 -29.84 -5.35 1.20
N ASN A 409 -30.32 -5.35 2.45
CA ASN A 409 -31.75 -5.35 2.75
C ASN A 409 -32.35 -4.01 2.29
N ARG A 410 -32.87 -3.94 1.06
CA ARG A 410 -33.70 -2.84 0.57
C ARG A 410 -35.18 -3.21 0.49
N ASP A 411 -35.71 -3.85 1.54
CA ASP A 411 -37.17 -3.95 1.64
C ASP A 411 -37.84 -2.60 1.96
N ASN A 412 -37.07 -1.54 2.24
CA ASN A 412 -37.60 -0.23 2.63
C ASN A 412 -37.51 0.89 1.56
N ASP A 413 -36.94 0.65 0.37
CA ASP A 413 -36.69 1.71 -0.64
C ASP A 413 -37.27 1.37 -2.05
N LYS A 414 -38.33 0.57 -2.10
CA LYS A 414 -39.00 0.20 -3.37
C LYS A 414 -39.77 1.35 -4.03
N ASP A 415 -39.98 2.47 -3.33
CA ASP A 415 -40.92 3.50 -3.77
C ASP A 415 -40.31 4.64 -4.61
N LYS A 416 -39.01 4.59 -4.99
CA LYS A 416 -38.35 5.76 -5.65
C LYS A 416 -37.48 5.50 -6.88
N ILE A 417 -37.45 4.29 -7.45
CA ILE A 417 -36.56 3.99 -8.59
C ILE A 417 -37.38 3.72 -9.87
N PRO A 418 -37.11 4.36 -11.02
CA PRO A 418 -37.83 4.11 -12.27
C PRO A 418 -37.61 2.67 -12.79
N SER A 419 -38.66 2.10 -13.41
CA SER A 419 -38.80 0.68 -13.77
C SER A 419 -37.67 0.07 -14.61
N ILE A 420 -37.00 0.83 -15.47
CA ILE A 420 -35.89 0.34 -16.31
C ILE A 420 -34.61 0.15 -15.48
N GLN A 421 -34.34 1.04 -14.51
CA GLN A 421 -33.21 0.89 -13.59
C GLN A 421 -33.40 -0.27 -12.62
N GLN A 422 -34.65 -0.61 -12.29
CA GLN A 422 -34.97 -1.78 -11.47
C GLN A 422 -34.60 -3.10 -12.17
N VAL A 423 -34.88 -3.22 -13.48
CA VAL A 423 -34.53 -4.43 -14.25
C VAL A 423 -33.02 -4.60 -14.38
N VAL A 424 -32.28 -3.52 -14.70
CA VAL A 424 -30.82 -3.57 -14.78
C VAL A 424 -30.20 -3.89 -13.41
N ALA A 425 -30.70 -3.27 -12.34
CA ALA A 425 -30.27 -3.58 -10.98
C ALA A 425 -30.57 -5.03 -10.58
N GLU A 426 -31.70 -5.60 -11.02
CA GLU A 426 -32.05 -6.99 -10.75
C GLU A 426 -31.15 -7.98 -11.53
N ILE A 427 -30.79 -7.66 -12.78
CA ILE A 427 -29.83 -8.45 -13.57
C ILE A 427 -28.45 -8.46 -12.92
N VAL A 428 -27.94 -7.27 -12.55
CA VAL A 428 -26.64 -7.14 -11.86
C VAL A 428 -26.68 -7.89 -10.53
N ARG A 429 -27.77 -7.78 -9.76
CA ARG A 429 -27.95 -8.51 -8.50
C ARG A 429 -27.93 -10.03 -8.71
N ARG A 430 -28.64 -10.56 -9.71
CA ARG A 430 -28.62 -12.00 -10.01
C ARG A 430 -27.22 -12.47 -10.40
N LYS A 431 -26.47 -11.67 -11.17
CA LYS A 431 -25.07 -11.96 -11.51
C LYS A 431 -24.20 -12.02 -10.25
N ILE A 432 -24.34 -11.08 -9.32
CA ILE A 432 -23.61 -11.09 -8.03
C ILE A 432 -23.97 -12.32 -7.19
N ILE A 433 -25.27 -12.65 -7.08
CA ILE A 433 -25.74 -13.82 -6.33
C ILE A 433 -25.17 -15.11 -6.94
N GLN A 434 -25.19 -15.24 -8.27
CA GLN A 434 -24.64 -16.42 -8.95
C GLN A 434 -23.14 -16.58 -8.71
N LYS A 435 -22.38 -15.48 -8.67
CA LYS A 435 -20.95 -15.49 -8.31
C LYS A 435 -20.72 -15.94 -6.86
N ASP A 436 -21.47 -15.39 -5.92
CA ASP A 436 -21.38 -15.78 -4.51
C ASP A 436 -21.67 -17.27 -4.33
N ILE A 437 -22.71 -17.78 -4.99
CA ILE A 437 -23.03 -19.21 -5.00
C ILE A 437 -21.89 -20.01 -5.64
N HIS A 438 -21.35 -19.58 -6.77
CA HIS A 438 -20.24 -20.28 -7.44
C HIS A 438 -19.00 -20.37 -6.55
N LEU A 439 -18.64 -19.28 -5.87
CA LEU A 439 -17.54 -19.22 -4.92
C LEU A 439 -17.76 -20.18 -3.74
N ILE A 440 -18.98 -20.24 -3.21
CA ILE A 440 -19.35 -21.18 -2.15
C ILE A 440 -19.29 -22.63 -2.65
N LEU A 441 -19.73 -22.92 -3.88
CA LEU A 441 -19.63 -24.25 -4.49
C LEU A 441 -18.17 -24.69 -4.64
N LYS A 442 -17.28 -23.80 -5.11
CA LYS A 442 -15.83 -24.06 -5.16
C LYS A 442 -15.28 -24.38 -3.76
N ALA A 443 -15.69 -23.62 -2.74
CA ALA A 443 -15.28 -23.83 -1.35
C ALA A 443 -15.79 -25.16 -0.76
N ILE A 444 -17.03 -25.56 -1.04
CA ILE A 444 -17.60 -26.86 -0.63
C ILE A 444 -16.80 -27.99 -1.29
N LEU A 445 -16.59 -27.90 -2.60
CA LEU A 445 -15.85 -28.91 -3.36
C LEU A 445 -14.43 -29.08 -2.79
N LYS A 446 -13.72 -27.99 -2.52
CA LYS A 446 -12.37 -28.05 -1.94
C LYS A 446 -12.36 -28.59 -0.52
N SER A 447 -13.36 -28.24 0.29
CA SER A 447 -13.52 -28.79 1.64
C SER A 447 -13.71 -30.32 1.62
N LEU A 448 -14.45 -30.84 0.64
CA LEU A 448 -14.63 -32.28 0.45
C LEU A 448 -13.35 -32.97 -0.06
N GLU A 449 -12.61 -32.32 -0.96
CA GLU A 449 -11.33 -32.81 -1.48
C GLU A 449 -10.28 -32.95 -0.36
N LEU A 450 -10.17 -31.93 0.50
CA LEU A 450 -9.24 -31.93 1.65
C LEU A 450 -9.72 -32.79 2.83
N GLY A 451 -10.97 -33.27 2.80
CA GLY A 451 -11.56 -34.04 3.90
C GLY A 451 -12.02 -33.20 5.10
N HIS A 452 -12.08 -31.87 4.97
CA HIS A 452 -12.58 -30.93 5.98
C HIS A 452 -14.12 -30.91 5.99
N ASN A 453 -14.70 -32.03 6.41
CA ASN A 453 -16.14 -32.30 6.34
C ASN A 453 -16.99 -31.28 7.12
N ALA A 454 -16.49 -30.76 8.24
CA ALA A 454 -17.19 -29.75 9.03
C ALA A 454 -17.36 -28.43 8.27
N CYS A 455 -16.32 -27.97 7.55
CA CYS A 455 -16.39 -26.81 6.67
C CYS A 455 -17.39 -27.04 5.53
N ALA A 456 -17.34 -28.22 4.89
CA ALA A 456 -18.25 -28.58 3.82
C ALA A 456 -19.72 -28.53 4.28
N GLY A 457 -20.03 -29.17 5.42
CA GLY A 457 -21.39 -29.19 5.92
C GLY A 457 -21.89 -27.84 6.43
N PHE A 458 -21.02 -27.02 7.04
CA PHE A 458 -21.33 -25.62 7.34
C PHE A 458 -21.71 -24.84 6.07
N LEU A 459 -20.86 -24.90 5.03
CA LEU A 459 -21.10 -24.18 3.77
C LEU A 459 -22.37 -24.66 3.06
N ILE A 460 -22.68 -25.95 3.09
CA ILE A 460 -23.92 -26.50 2.52
C ILE A 460 -25.15 -25.97 3.28
N LYS A 461 -25.11 -25.99 4.62
CA LYS A 461 -26.18 -25.43 5.44
C LYS A 461 -26.36 -23.94 5.17
N PHE A 462 -25.25 -23.21 5.09
CA PHE A 462 -25.22 -21.78 4.78
C PHE A 462 -25.84 -21.52 3.40
N LEU A 463 -25.40 -22.23 2.36
CA LEU A 463 -25.89 -22.12 0.99
C LEU A 463 -27.41 -22.31 0.92
N VAL A 464 -27.91 -23.41 1.48
CA VAL A 464 -29.34 -23.75 1.43
C VAL A 464 -30.18 -22.79 2.25
N THR A 465 -29.71 -22.31 3.40
CA THR A 465 -30.49 -21.37 4.24
C THR A 465 -30.49 -19.95 3.69
N ARG A 466 -29.41 -19.52 3.02
CA ARG A 466 -29.22 -18.14 2.59
C ARG A 466 -29.77 -17.83 1.20
N PHE A 467 -29.63 -18.75 0.24
CA PHE A 467 -29.97 -18.51 -1.17
C PHE A 467 -31.25 -19.25 -1.58
N LYS A 468 -31.89 -18.79 -2.66
CA LYS A 468 -33.07 -19.46 -3.22
C LYS A 468 -32.67 -20.73 -3.94
N GLY A 469 -33.52 -21.76 -3.89
CA GLY A 469 -33.28 -23.03 -4.58
C GLY A 469 -33.02 -22.87 -6.08
N ILE A 470 -33.76 -21.98 -6.74
CA ILE A 470 -33.62 -21.71 -8.17
C ILE A 470 -32.23 -21.16 -8.54
N ASP A 471 -31.65 -20.31 -7.70
CA ASP A 471 -30.33 -19.71 -7.95
C ASP A 471 -29.23 -20.77 -7.73
N ILE A 472 -29.38 -21.60 -6.70
CA ILE A 472 -28.48 -22.74 -6.42
C ILE A 472 -28.52 -23.73 -7.59
N LYS A 473 -29.73 -24.05 -8.08
CA LYS A 473 -29.95 -24.95 -9.23
C LYS A 473 -29.26 -24.43 -10.48
N ALA A 474 -29.44 -23.15 -10.81
CA ALA A 474 -28.84 -22.53 -11.99
C ALA A 474 -27.30 -22.48 -11.91
N SER A 475 -26.73 -22.15 -10.75
CA SER A 475 -25.28 -22.16 -10.57
C SER A 475 -24.70 -23.56 -10.63
N LEU A 476 -25.35 -24.56 -10.02
CA LEU A 476 -24.86 -25.94 -10.04
C LEU A 476 -24.94 -26.56 -11.44
N SER A 477 -25.98 -26.29 -12.23
CA SER A 477 -26.08 -26.80 -13.61
C SER A 477 -24.96 -26.28 -14.52
N ASN A 478 -24.45 -25.08 -14.22
CA ASN A 478 -23.32 -24.47 -14.93
C ASN A 478 -21.97 -24.79 -14.29
N PHE A 479 -21.95 -25.56 -13.20
CA PHE A 479 -20.74 -25.91 -12.46
C PHE A 479 -20.09 -27.15 -13.07
N SER A 480 -18.97 -26.96 -13.74
CA SER A 480 -18.21 -28.01 -14.42
C SER A 480 -16.73 -27.94 -14.05
N LYS A 481 -15.97 -28.98 -14.39
CA LYS A 481 -14.50 -28.99 -14.22
C LYS A 481 -13.82 -27.81 -14.91
N THR A 482 -14.34 -27.36 -16.05
CA THR A 482 -13.83 -26.17 -16.75
C THR A 482 -14.18 -24.90 -15.97
N ASN A 483 -15.45 -24.68 -15.62
CA ASN A 483 -15.90 -23.45 -14.97
C ASN A 483 -15.48 -23.34 -13.49
N ALA A 484 -15.12 -24.47 -12.85
CA ALA A 484 -14.53 -24.51 -11.53
C ALA A 484 -13.08 -24.00 -11.52
N ASN A 485 -12.35 -24.16 -12.63
CA ASN A 485 -10.97 -23.70 -12.80
C ASN A 485 -10.85 -22.36 -13.57
N VAL A 486 -11.96 -21.81 -14.07
CA VAL A 486 -11.97 -20.48 -14.69
C VAL A 486 -11.83 -19.43 -13.58
N VAL A 487 -10.81 -18.59 -13.73
CA VAL A 487 -10.61 -17.38 -12.94
C VAL A 487 -11.84 -16.49 -13.17
N LEU A 488 -12.57 -16.22 -12.09
CA LEU A 488 -13.67 -15.26 -12.10
C LEU A 488 -13.08 -13.85 -12.22
N ASP A 489 -12.78 -13.41 -13.43
CA ASP A 489 -12.23 -12.08 -13.68
C ASP A 489 -13.34 -11.15 -14.21
N PHE A 490 -13.57 -10.05 -13.48
CA PHE A 490 -14.72 -9.16 -13.66
C PHE A 490 -14.35 -7.70 -13.90
N THR A 491 -13.13 -7.42 -14.29
CA THR A 491 -12.76 -6.12 -14.81
C THR A 491 -13.06 -6.09 -16.32
N GLU A 492 -14.12 -5.41 -16.73
CA GLU A 492 -14.48 -5.19 -18.15
C GLU A 492 -13.42 -4.39 -18.96
N ASN A 493 -12.24 -4.10 -18.39
CA ASN A 493 -11.21 -3.22 -18.96
C ASN A 493 -9.79 -3.81 -18.91
N GLU A 494 -9.60 -5.08 -19.29
CA GLU A 494 -8.26 -5.67 -19.47
C GLU A 494 -7.89 -5.91 -20.94
N GLN A 495 -8.04 -4.88 -21.78
CA GLN A 495 -7.36 -4.90 -23.10
C GLN A 495 -6.00 -4.23 -23.11
N GLN A 496 -5.51 -3.69 -22.00
CA GLN A 496 -4.16 -3.12 -21.92
C GLN A 496 -3.53 -3.38 -20.55
N THR A 497 -2.93 -4.56 -20.38
CA THR A 497 -1.52 -4.75 -19.96
C THR A 497 -1.25 -6.24 -19.71
N THR A 498 -0.39 -6.81 -20.55
CA THR A 498 0.61 -7.87 -20.27
C THR A 498 0.40 -8.81 -19.09
N GLU A 499 0.32 -10.10 -19.43
CA GLU A 499 0.71 -11.26 -18.62
C GLU A 499 0.42 -11.11 -17.12
N GLU A 500 -0.78 -11.50 -16.69
CA GLU A 500 -1.01 -11.91 -15.30
C GLU A 500 0.05 -12.97 -14.95
N THR A 501 1.17 -12.55 -14.36
CA THR A 501 2.18 -13.45 -13.82
C THR A 501 1.47 -14.45 -12.90
N ASP A 502 1.81 -15.74 -12.99
CA ASP A 502 1.22 -16.87 -12.23
C ASP A 502 1.01 -16.62 -10.73
N ILE A 503 1.70 -15.63 -10.15
CA ILE A 503 1.56 -15.10 -8.79
C ILE A 503 0.12 -14.58 -8.49
N GLN A 504 -0.68 -14.24 -9.51
CA GLN A 504 -2.03 -13.66 -9.35
C GLN A 504 -3.19 -14.65 -9.51
N ARG A 505 -2.92 -15.93 -9.79
CA ARG A 505 -3.96 -16.98 -9.86
C ARG A 505 -4.42 -17.39 -8.46
N ILE A 506 -5.22 -16.54 -7.84
CA ILE A 506 -5.97 -16.88 -6.62
C ILE A 506 -7.20 -17.66 -7.07
N ASP A 507 -7.05 -18.98 -7.19
CA ASP A 507 -8.20 -19.85 -7.43
C ASP A 507 -8.04 -21.17 -6.68
N PHE A 508 -9.16 -21.88 -6.53
CA PHE A 508 -9.15 -23.22 -5.99
C PHE A 508 -8.46 -24.15 -6.97
N ASN A 509 -7.31 -24.70 -6.58
CA ASN A 509 -6.66 -25.74 -7.35
C ASN A 509 -7.30 -27.08 -7.04
N PHE A 510 -8.09 -27.62 -7.98
CA PHE A 510 -8.76 -28.91 -7.81
C PHE A 510 -7.96 -30.05 -8.43
N ASN A 511 -7.87 -31.17 -7.71
CA ASN A 511 -7.32 -32.37 -8.31
C ASN A 511 -8.29 -32.91 -9.38
N SER A 512 -7.79 -32.96 -10.60
CA SER A 512 -8.54 -33.30 -11.81
C SER A 512 -9.09 -34.73 -11.80
N GLU A 513 -8.44 -35.65 -11.06
CA GLU A 513 -8.81 -37.06 -10.92
C GLU A 513 -9.93 -37.25 -9.88
N THR A 514 -9.93 -36.46 -8.81
CA THR A 514 -10.91 -36.56 -7.72
C THR A 514 -12.09 -35.60 -7.89
N PHE A 515 -12.08 -34.74 -8.92
CA PHE A 515 -13.11 -33.73 -9.16
C PHE A 515 -14.51 -34.33 -9.22
N ASN A 516 -14.73 -35.32 -10.10
CA ASN A 516 -16.06 -35.93 -10.29
C ASN A 516 -16.55 -36.59 -8.99
N TYR A 517 -15.67 -37.29 -8.28
CA TYR A 517 -15.99 -37.89 -6.98
C TYR A 517 -16.47 -36.83 -5.97
N CYS A 518 -15.74 -35.73 -5.84
CA CYS A 518 -16.09 -34.66 -4.90
C CYS A 518 -17.35 -33.90 -5.35
N TYR A 519 -17.52 -33.69 -6.65
CA TYR A 519 -18.67 -33.01 -7.24
C TYR A 519 -19.97 -33.79 -7.03
N TYR A 520 -19.99 -35.09 -7.30
CA TYR A 520 -21.16 -35.93 -7.06
C TYR A 520 -21.50 -35.99 -5.57
N LYS A 521 -20.49 -36.07 -4.70
CA LYS A 521 -20.68 -36.02 -3.25
C LYS A 521 -21.29 -34.69 -2.80
N MET A 522 -20.81 -33.57 -3.34
CA MET A 522 -21.36 -32.24 -3.11
C MET A 522 -22.84 -32.16 -3.54
N ALA A 523 -23.17 -32.62 -4.75
CA ALA A 523 -24.54 -32.61 -5.26
C ALA A 523 -25.51 -33.40 -4.37
N ILE A 524 -25.13 -34.62 -3.95
CA ILE A 524 -25.94 -35.44 -3.04
C ILE A 524 -26.18 -34.71 -1.71
N LEU A 525 -25.15 -34.12 -1.13
CA LEU A 525 -25.27 -33.43 0.16
C LEU A 525 -26.11 -32.15 0.09
N ILE A 526 -25.98 -31.36 -0.99
CA ILE A 526 -26.81 -30.16 -1.21
C ILE A 526 -28.29 -30.57 -1.37
N TYR A 527 -28.57 -31.56 -2.22
CA TYR A 527 -29.93 -32.07 -2.42
C TYR A 527 -30.53 -32.60 -1.12
N GLY A 528 -29.79 -33.44 -0.38
CA GLY A 528 -30.21 -33.98 0.90
C GLY A 528 -30.56 -32.88 1.92
N GLN A 529 -29.74 -31.82 1.98
CA GLN A 529 -30.01 -30.67 2.85
C GLN A 529 -31.25 -29.88 2.40
N GLN A 530 -31.49 -29.70 1.09
CA GLN A 530 -32.68 -29.03 0.56
C GLN A 530 -33.97 -29.80 0.92
N VAL A 531 -33.96 -31.12 0.74
CA VAL A 531 -35.10 -32.00 1.08
C VAL A 531 -35.33 -32.01 2.59
N PHE A 532 -34.26 -32.13 3.38
CA PHE A 532 -34.36 -32.12 4.84
C PHE A 532 -34.92 -30.81 5.37
N ALA A 533 -34.43 -29.67 4.87
CA ALA A 533 -34.90 -28.36 5.29
C ALA A 533 -36.39 -28.14 5.01
N GLN A 534 -36.89 -28.63 3.87
CA GLN A 534 -38.33 -28.59 3.58
C GLN A 534 -39.14 -29.51 4.50
N LYS A 535 -38.73 -30.79 4.64
CA LYS A 535 -39.45 -31.76 5.50
C LYS A 535 -39.52 -31.33 6.96
N LYS A 536 -38.54 -30.57 7.45
CA LYS A 536 -38.49 -30.03 8.81
C LYS A 536 -38.96 -28.58 8.93
N SER A 537 -39.47 -27.98 7.85
CA SER A 537 -39.95 -26.59 7.81
C SER A 537 -38.96 -25.58 8.40
N LEU A 538 -37.67 -25.75 8.08
CA LEU A 538 -36.63 -24.82 8.54
C LEU A 538 -36.83 -23.44 7.88
N PRO A 539 -36.42 -22.34 8.56
CA PRO A 539 -36.52 -20.98 8.00
C PRO A 539 -35.52 -20.82 6.85
N VAL A 540 -35.95 -21.20 5.65
CA VAL A 540 -35.20 -21.06 4.41
C VAL A 540 -35.89 -20.03 3.53
N LYS A 541 -35.12 -19.20 2.82
CA LYS A 541 -35.68 -18.25 1.85
C LYS A 541 -36.42 -19.00 0.73
N ASN A 542 -37.75 -19.01 0.81
CA ASN A 542 -38.70 -19.46 -0.21
C ASN A 542 -38.30 -20.78 -0.92
N ILE A 543 -38.36 -21.92 -0.22
CA ILE A 543 -38.51 -23.23 -0.88
C ILE A 543 -40.01 -23.52 -0.90
N ASN A 544 -40.75 -22.82 -1.76
CA ASN A 544 -42.21 -23.00 -1.83
C ASN A 544 -42.60 -24.13 -2.78
N SER A 545 -41.66 -24.71 -3.55
CA SER A 545 -41.94 -25.82 -4.45
C SER A 545 -40.73 -26.76 -4.64
N SER A 546 -41.01 -28.07 -4.83
CA SER A 546 -40.00 -29.08 -5.20
C SER A 546 -39.35 -28.84 -6.57
N LYS A 547 -39.94 -27.95 -7.39
CA LYS A 547 -39.40 -27.54 -8.70
C LYS A 547 -38.12 -26.69 -8.59
N GLU A 548 -37.85 -26.15 -7.41
CA GLU A 548 -36.68 -25.30 -7.13
C GLU A 548 -35.47 -26.08 -6.60
N TYR A 549 -35.56 -27.41 -6.50
CA TYR A 549 -34.43 -28.25 -6.12
C TYR A 549 -33.42 -28.42 -7.24
N ILE A 550 -32.18 -28.68 -6.84
CA ILE A 550 -31.15 -29.09 -7.78
C ILE A 550 -31.58 -30.37 -8.50
N GLU A 551 -31.30 -30.46 -9.79
CA GLU A 551 -31.60 -31.66 -10.59
C GLU A 551 -30.51 -32.70 -10.34
N VAL A 552 -30.55 -33.32 -9.17
CA VAL A 552 -29.51 -34.25 -8.69
C VAL A 552 -29.33 -35.42 -9.66
N GLY A 553 -30.41 -35.95 -10.23
CA GLY A 553 -30.35 -37.05 -11.21
C GLY A 553 -29.59 -36.69 -12.50
N LYS A 554 -29.65 -35.43 -12.96
CA LYS A 554 -28.83 -34.95 -14.08
C LYS A 554 -27.39 -34.72 -13.64
N ALA A 555 -27.17 -34.15 -12.46
CA ALA A 555 -25.83 -33.87 -11.95
C ALA A 555 -25.00 -35.14 -11.71
N ILE A 556 -25.63 -36.26 -11.35
CA ILE A 556 -24.94 -37.53 -11.03
C ILE A 556 -25.25 -38.68 -12.01
N GLY A 557 -25.92 -38.41 -13.14
CA GLY A 557 -26.42 -39.43 -14.07
C GLY A 557 -25.34 -40.37 -14.64
N GLU A 558 -24.09 -39.91 -14.67
CA GLU A 558 -22.90 -40.64 -15.14
C GLU A 558 -22.14 -41.35 -13.99
N CYS A 559 -22.63 -41.28 -12.75
CA CYS A 559 -21.93 -41.84 -11.60
C CYS A 559 -22.10 -43.36 -11.49
N GLU A 560 -21.05 -44.12 -11.84
CA GLU A 560 -21.04 -45.58 -11.72
C GLU A 560 -20.91 -46.10 -10.28
N TYR A 561 -20.46 -45.24 -9.36
CA TYR A 561 -20.09 -45.61 -7.99
C TYR A 561 -20.98 -44.95 -6.93
N LEU A 562 -22.26 -44.72 -7.25
CA LEU A 562 -23.23 -44.08 -6.36
C LEU A 562 -23.36 -44.77 -5.00
N LYS A 563 -23.40 -46.12 -4.97
CA LYS A 563 -23.45 -46.91 -3.73
C LYS A 563 -22.27 -46.58 -2.81
N TYR A 564 -21.07 -46.52 -3.38
CA TYR A 564 -19.85 -46.18 -2.65
C TYR A 564 -19.88 -44.75 -2.11
N LEU A 565 -20.42 -43.77 -2.86
CA LEU A 565 -20.58 -42.40 -2.36
C LEU A 565 -21.45 -42.34 -1.11
N PHE A 566 -22.60 -43.02 -1.12
CA PHE A 566 -23.50 -43.08 0.04
C PHE A 566 -22.82 -43.72 1.25
N GLU A 567 -22.12 -44.85 1.07
CA GLU A 567 -21.35 -45.49 2.15
C GLU A 567 -20.30 -44.53 2.75
N LYS A 568 -19.60 -43.78 1.89
CA LYS A 568 -18.59 -42.79 2.34
C LYS A 568 -19.21 -41.58 3.03
N ILE A 569 -20.40 -41.13 2.61
CA ILE A 569 -21.13 -40.04 3.26
C ILE A 569 -21.60 -40.47 4.66
N ILE A 570 -22.26 -41.64 4.74
CA ILE A 570 -22.79 -42.19 5.99
C ILE A 570 -21.65 -42.43 6.99
N LYS A 571 -20.50 -42.95 6.53
CA LYS A 571 -19.34 -43.19 7.40
C LYS A 571 -18.79 -41.92 8.08
N VAL A 572 -18.90 -40.76 7.44
CA VAL A 572 -18.46 -39.48 8.02
C VAL A 572 -19.46 -38.96 9.06
N ASN A 573 -20.75 -39.29 8.91
CA ASN A 573 -21.82 -39.08 9.89
C ASN A 573 -21.86 -37.64 10.46
N SER A 574 -21.72 -37.50 11.77
CA SER A 574 -21.81 -36.25 12.52
C SER A 574 -20.73 -35.23 12.18
N ASN A 575 -19.61 -35.64 11.56
CA ASN A 575 -18.51 -34.73 11.24
C ASN A 575 -18.89 -33.70 10.17
N TYR A 576 -19.98 -33.92 9.42
CA TYR A 576 -20.55 -32.90 8.55
C TYR A 576 -21.33 -31.82 9.33
N GLY A 577 -21.84 -32.10 10.53
CA GLY A 577 -22.80 -31.22 11.20
C GLY A 577 -24.17 -31.12 10.48
N LEU A 578 -24.45 -32.06 9.57
CA LEU A 578 -25.71 -32.17 8.82
C LEU A 578 -26.58 -33.28 9.43
N LEU A 579 -27.65 -32.91 10.13
CA LEU A 579 -28.50 -33.86 10.87
C LEU A 579 -29.14 -34.93 10.00
N PHE A 580 -29.39 -34.66 8.71
CA PHE A 580 -30.02 -35.65 7.83
C PHE A 580 -29.09 -36.84 7.54
N VAL A 581 -27.77 -36.65 7.60
CA VAL A 581 -26.79 -37.71 7.36
C VAL A 581 -26.79 -38.72 8.51
N THR A 582 -27.19 -38.29 9.70
CA THR A 582 -27.24 -39.15 10.91
C THR A 582 -28.54 -39.94 11.00
N GLN A 583 -29.52 -39.69 10.12
CA GLN A 583 -30.84 -40.34 10.13
C GLN A 583 -30.88 -41.44 9.08
N GLU A 584 -30.71 -42.70 9.50
CA GLU A 584 -30.67 -43.86 8.59
C GLU A 584 -31.90 -43.95 7.68
N GLU A 585 -33.10 -43.84 8.25
CA GLU A 585 -34.36 -43.87 7.48
C GLU A 585 -34.43 -42.76 6.42
N PHE A 586 -33.92 -41.57 6.75
CA PHE A 586 -33.88 -40.45 5.82
C PHE A 586 -32.88 -40.72 4.69
N MET A 587 -31.69 -41.24 5.01
CA MET A 587 -30.66 -41.56 4.03
C MET A 587 -31.10 -42.67 3.07
N ASP A 588 -31.83 -43.67 3.56
CA ASP A 588 -32.41 -44.73 2.74
C ASP A 588 -33.51 -44.19 1.81
N SER A 589 -34.36 -43.29 2.31
CA SER A 589 -35.32 -42.57 1.47
C SER A 589 -34.60 -41.78 0.38
N LEU A 590 -33.60 -40.97 0.76
CA LEU A 590 -32.85 -40.12 -0.15
C LEU A 590 -32.17 -40.93 -1.26
N LYS A 591 -31.59 -42.08 -0.91
CA LYS A 591 -30.98 -43.00 -1.88
C LYS A 591 -31.99 -43.55 -2.88
N ARG A 592 -33.19 -43.91 -2.43
CA ARG A 592 -34.27 -44.35 -3.32
C ARG A 592 -34.73 -43.22 -4.24
N ASP A 593 -34.94 -42.03 -3.70
CA ASP A 593 -35.41 -40.87 -4.45
C ASP A 593 -34.42 -40.49 -5.57
N ILE A 594 -33.11 -40.46 -5.25
CA ILE A 594 -32.06 -40.18 -6.22
C ILE A 594 -31.97 -41.27 -7.31
N ASN A 595 -32.07 -42.55 -6.94
CA ASN A 595 -32.07 -43.64 -7.92
C ASN A 595 -33.25 -43.54 -8.90
N TRP A 596 -34.43 -43.21 -8.39
CA TRP A 596 -35.62 -42.97 -9.21
C TRP A 596 -35.43 -41.79 -10.17
N ASP A 597 -34.87 -40.68 -9.69
CA ASP A 597 -34.59 -39.51 -10.53
C ASP A 597 -33.58 -39.82 -11.64
N ILE A 598 -32.54 -40.62 -11.38
CA ILE A 598 -31.58 -41.04 -12.42
C ILE A 598 -32.28 -41.90 -13.47
N LEU A 599 -33.08 -42.89 -13.05
CA LEU A 599 -33.82 -43.77 -13.97
C LEU A 599 -34.79 -42.98 -14.84
N ARG A 600 -35.51 -42.03 -14.24
CA ARG A 600 -36.43 -41.15 -14.96
C ARG A 600 -35.72 -40.33 -16.04
N ASN A 601 -34.59 -39.71 -15.70
CA ASN A 601 -33.83 -38.91 -16.67
C ASN A 601 -33.30 -39.75 -17.85
N LYS A 602 -32.93 -41.02 -17.61
CA LYS A 602 -32.51 -41.95 -18.67
C LYS A 602 -33.64 -42.42 -19.59
N LEU A 603 -34.89 -42.35 -19.12
CA LEU A 603 -36.08 -42.68 -19.91
C LEU A 603 -36.60 -41.48 -20.71
N GLU A 604 -36.25 -40.26 -20.29
CA GLU A 604 -36.64 -39.00 -20.94
C GLU A 604 -35.57 -38.47 -21.93
N SER A 605 -34.35 -39.03 -21.93
CA SER A 605 -33.26 -38.79 -22.90
C SER A 605 -33.27 -39.80 -24.03
#